data_AF-A0A1Q9XJX9-F1
#
_entry.id   AF-A0A1Q9XJX9-F1
#
_cell.length_a   1.000
_cell.length_b   1.000
_cell.length_c   1.000
_cell.angle_alpha   90.00
_cell.angle_beta   90.00
_cell.angle_gamma   90.00
#
_symmetry.space_group_name_H-M   'P 1'
#
loop_
_entity.id
_entity.type
_entity.pdbx_description
1 polymer ?
#
loop_
_entity_poly.entity_id
_entity_poly.type
_entity_poly.pdbx_seq_one_letter_code
_entity_poly.pdbx_strand_id
1 'polypeptide(L)'
;MNLHKHARLTPRGRALLVQRMLDGLRVEDAAQAAGVSVRTAYKWLRRFREEGEAGLMDRSSRPHSCPHETAIDLIAQLIQLRQSRHTYRQIALALGVAVSTVARRLKQAGFHRLAELEPAP
;
A
#
# COMPACT_ATOMS: atom_id res chain seq x y z
N MET A 1 2.42 11.47 -3.12
CA MET A 1 1.28 10.94 -3.90
C MET A 1 1.82 10.07 -5.02
N ASN A 2 1.74 8.74 -4.90
CA ASN A 2 2.19 7.84 -5.98
C ASN A 2 1.03 7.58 -6.93
N LEU A 3 0.92 8.41 -7.97
CA LEU A 3 -0.03 8.18 -9.06
C LEU A 3 0.39 6.92 -9.82
N HIS A 4 -0.51 5.96 -9.94
CA HIS A 4 -0.21 4.76 -10.72
C HIS A 4 0.03 5.11 -12.19
N LYS A 5 1.11 4.58 -12.79
CA LYS A 5 1.52 4.86 -14.19
C LYS A 5 0.43 4.64 -15.25
N HIS A 6 -0.56 3.79 -14.95
CA HIS A 6 -1.68 3.48 -15.83
C HIS A 6 -3.03 4.04 -15.34
N ALA A 7 -3.02 4.97 -14.38
CA ALA A 7 -4.23 5.64 -13.94
C ALA A 7 -4.80 6.49 -15.09
N ARG A 8 -6.04 6.22 -15.50
CA ARG A 8 -6.73 6.99 -16.55
C ARG A 8 -6.91 8.47 -16.18
N LEU A 9 -7.17 8.75 -14.90
CA LEU A 9 -7.37 10.10 -14.39
C LEU A 9 -6.41 10.40 -13.24
N THR A 10 -5.80 11.58 -13.33
CA THR A 10 -5.11 12.24 -12.21
C THR A 10 -6.15 12.76 -11.20
N PRO A 11 -5.74 13.12 -9.98
CA PRO A 11 -6.64 13.74 -8.99
C PRO A 11 -7.35 14.98 -9.52
N ARG A 12 -6.61 15.85 -10.23
CA ARG A 12 -7.19 17.02 -10.91
C ARG A 12 -8.21 16.63 -11.98
N GLY A 13 -7.94 15.57 -12.74
CA GLY A 13 -8.90 15.04 -13.72
C GLY A 13 -10.17 14.47 -13.09
N ARG A 14 -10.07 13.86 -11.90
CA ARG A 14 -11.23 13.39 -11.13
C ARG A 14 -12.04 14.56 -10.57
N ALA A 15 -11.36 15.61 -10.10
CA ALA A 15 -12.03 16.83 -9.63
C ALA A 15 -12.82 17.49 -10.76
N LEU A 16 -12.22 17.65 -11.94
CA LEU A 16 -12.91 18.19 -13.11
C LEU A 16 -14.12 17.33 -13.53
N LEU A 17 -13.98 16.00 -13.51
CA LEU A 17 -15.08 15.08 -13.80
C LEU A 17 -16.25 15.29 -12.83
N VAL A 18 -15.97 15.34 -11.52
CA VAL A 18 -16.99 15.55 -10.50
C VAL A 18 -17.61 16.93 -10.61
N GLN A 19 -16.81 17.98 -10.81
CA GLN A 19 -17.30 19.35 -10.96
C GLN A 19 -18.30 19.46 -12.12
N ARG A 20 -17.98 18.93 -13.30
CA ARG A 20 -18.90 18.91 -14.45
C ARG A 20 -20.24 18.25 -14.11
N MET A 21 -20.22 17.18 -13.34
CA MET A 21 -21.45 16.49 -12.91
C MET A 21 -22.25 17.30 -11.88
N LEU A 22 -21.58 18.05 -11.01
CA LEU A 22 -22.23 18.95 -10.05
C LEU A 22 -22.81 20.19 -10.75
N ASP A 23 -22.17 20.66 -11.82
CA ASP A 23 -22.63 21.75 -12.68
C ASP A 23 -23.82 21.34 -13.58
N GLY A 24 -24.33 20.10 -13.44
CA GLY A 24 -25.53 19.61 -14.12
C GLY A 24 -25.28 18.80 -15.38
N LEU A 25 -24.02 18.54 -15.78
CA LEU A 25 -23.74 17.65 -16.89
C LEU A 25 -24.18 16.21 -16.56
N ARG A 26 -24.82 15.55 -17.52
CA ARG A 26 -25.20 14.14 -17.36
C ARG A 26 -23.95 13.28 -17.13
N VAL A 27 -24.09 12.26 -16.30
CA VAL A 27 -22.95 11.43 -15.87
C VAL A 27 -22.36 10.66 -17.05
N GLU A 28 -23.19 10.26 -18.00
CA GLU A 28 -22.79 9.58 -19.24
C GLU A 28 -21.88 10.46 -20.09
N ASP A 29 -22.28 11.72 -20.30
CA ASP A 29 -21.52 12.70 -21.09
C ASP A 29 -20.20 13.04 -20.39
N ALA A 30 -20.24 13.25 -19.07
CA ALA A 30 -19.06 13.54 -18.27
C ALA A 30 -18.05 12.38 -18.28
N ALA A 31 -18.54 11.14 -18.15
CA ALA A 31 -17.73 9.93 -18.17
C ALA A 31 -17.09 9.69 -19.55
N GLN A 32 -17.87 9.87 -20.62
CA GLN A 32 -17.40 9.75 -22.00
C GLN A 32 -16.29 10.78 -22.28
N ALA A 33 -16.51 12.05 -21.93
CA ALA A 33 -15.52 13.11 -22.11
C ALA A 33 -14.24 12.87 -21.29
N ALA A 34 -14.33 12.17 -20.16
CA ALA A 34 -13.19 11.82 -19.31
C ALA A 34 -12.55 10.46 -19.66
N GLY A 35 -13.07 9.72 -20.65
CA GLY A 35 -12.55 8.41 -21.05
C GLY A 35 -12.66 7.33 -19.97
N VAL A 36 -13.69 7.40 -19.12
CA VAL A 36 -13.95 6.42 -18.04
C VAL A 36 -15.36 5.86 -18.13
N SER A 37 -15.61 4.72 -17.49
CA SER A 37 -16.97 4.20 -17.40
C SER A 37 -17.86 5.06 -16.49
N VAL A 38 -19.16 5.07 -16.77
CA VAL A 38 -20.20 5.70 -15.92
C VAL A 38 -20.10 5.24 -14.47
N ARG A 39 -19.86 3.94 -14.24
CA ARG A 39 -19.61 3.37 -12.90
C ARG A 39 -18.41 4.02 -12.20
N THR A 40 -17.35 4.34 -12.95
CA THR A 40 -16.16 5.02 -12.40
C THR A 40 -16.46 6.48 -12.06
N ALA A 41 -17.26 7.17 -12.88
CA ALA A 41 -17.72 8.52 -12.57
C ALA A 41 -18.57 8.56 -11.29
N TYR A 42 -19.54 7.66 -11.14
CA TYR A 42 -20.33 7.53 -9.90
C TYR A 42 -19.47 7.21 -8.68
N LYS A 43 -18.46 6.35 -8.82
CA LYS A 43 -17.50 6.06 -7.73
C LYS A 43 -16.81 7.34 -7.25
N TRP A 44 -16.33 8.18 -8.17
CA TRP A 44 -15.65 9.42 -7.80
C TRP A 44 -16.61 10.46 -7.22
N LEU A 45 -17.80 10.61 -7.79
CA LEU A 45 -18.85 11.47 -7.24
C LEU A 45 -19.23 11.06 -5.81
N ARG A 46 -19.42 9.75 -5.57
CA ARG A 46 -19.72 9.22 -4.24
C ARG A 46 -18.61 9.57 -3.24
N ARG A 47 -17.35 9.29 -3.59
CA ARG A 47 -16.21 9.62 -2.71
C ARG A 47 -16.10 11.12 -2.44
N PHE A 48 -16.34 11.95 -3.43
CA PHE A 48 -16.34 13.41 -3.24
C PHE A 48 -17.44 13.86 -2.29
N ARG A 49 -18.65 13.29 -2.40
CA ARG A 49 -19.75 13.60 -1.47
C ARG A 49 -19.46 13.14 -0.04
N GLU A 50 -18.77 12.02 0.14
CA GLU A 50 -18.43 11.46 1.46
C GLU A 50 -17.21 12.14 2.10
N GLU A 51 -16.19 12.49 1.32
CA GLU A 51 -14.84 12.84 1.82
C GLU A 51 -14.30 14.16 1.24
N GLY A 52 -15.06 14.86 0.39
CA GLY A 52 -14.61 16.05 -0.32
C GLY A 52 -13.45 15.76 -1.29
N GLU A 53 -12.56 16.74 -1.45
CA GLU A 53 -11.38 16.60 -2.31
C GLU A 53 -10.44 15.46 -1.87
N ALA A 54 -10.38 15.16 -0.56
CA ALA A 54 -9.56 14.08 -0.03
C ALA A 54 -9.96 12.71 -0.62
N GLY A 55 -11.25 12.52 -0.91
CA GLY A 55 -11.78 11.30 -1.53
C GLY A 55 -11.34 11.07 -2.98
N LEU A 56 -10.79 12.10 -3.64
CA LEU A 56 -10.29 12.03 -5.03
C LEU A 56 -8.82 11.59 -5.12
N MET A 57 -8.13 11.52 -3.98
CA MET A 57 -6.76 11.04 -3.90
C MET A 57 -6.69 9.53 -4.14
N ASP A 58 -5.51 9.04 -4.56
CA ASP A 58 -5.28 7.61 -4.69
C ASP A 58 -5.30 6.94 -3.32
N ARG A 59 -6.08 5.86 -3.23
CA ARG A 59 -6.04 4.96 -2.09
C ARG A 59 -4.97 3.90 -2.33
N SER A 60 -4.40 3.41 -1.25
CA SER A 60 -3.51 2.27 -1.29
C SER A 60 -4.20 1.08 -1.95
N SER A 61 -3.57 0.49 -2.97
CA SER A 61 -4.00 -0.81 -3.52
C SER A 61 -3.61 -1.99 -2.63
N ARG A 62 -2.91 -1.74 -1.52
CA ARG A 62 -2.54 -2.80 -0.58
C ARG A 62 -3.82 -3.34 0.08
N PRO A 63 -3.97 -4.67 0.19
CA PRO A 63 -5.12 -5.26 0.85
C PRO A 63 -5.20 -4.79 2.31
N HIS A 64 -6.42 -4.62 2.83
CA HIS A 64 -6.65 -4.25 4.23
C HIS A 64 -6.22 -5.35 5.21
N SER A 65 -6.29 -6.61 4.78
CA SER A 65 -5.84 -7.77 5.54
C SER A 65 -5.16 -8.75 4.59
N CYS A 66 -4.08 -9.37 5.06
CA CYS A 66 -3.40 -10.45 4.38
C CYS A 66 -3.34 -11.64 5.36
N PRO A 67 -4.20 -12.67 5.22
CA PRO A 67 -4.24 -13.80 6.15
C PRO A 67 -2.91 -14.57 6.26
N HIS A 68 -2.09 -14.50 5.21
CA HIS A 68 -0.77 -15.13 5.16
C HIS A 68 0.35 -14.15 5.58
N GLU A 69 -0.01 -13.01 6.17
CA GLU A 69 0.97 -12.12 6.77
C GLU A 69 1.69 -12.85 7.91
N THR A 70 2.99 -12.60 8.01
CA THR A 70 3.82 -13.20 9.05
C THR A 70 3.35 -12.65 10.38
N ALA A 71 2.99 -13.54 11.31
CA ALA A 71 2.52 -13.15 12.64
C ALA A 71 3.50 -12.16 13.30
N ILE A 72 2.95 -11.17 14.01
CA ILE A 72 3.74 -10.13 14.67
C ILE A 72 4.74 -10.75 15.66
N ASP A 73 4.32 -11.78 16.40
CA ASP A 73 5.17 -12.49 17.35
C ASP A 73 6.35 -13.19 16.68
N LEU A 74 6.13 -13.73 15.48
CA LEU A 74 7.20 -14.34 14.68
C LEU A 74 8.17 -13.26 14.18
N ILE A 75 7.68 -12.07 13.80
CA ILE A 75 8.55 -10.94 13.43
C ILE A 75 9.39 -10.49 14.62
N ALA A 76 8.81 -10.42 15.82
CA ALA A 76 9.54 -10.08 17.04
C ALA A 76 10.66 -11.08 17.33
N GLN A 77 10.38 -12.39 17.22
CA GLN A 77 11.37 -13.45 17.38
C GLN A 77 12.50 -13.36 16.33
N LEU A 78 12.15 -13.07 15.06
CA LEU A 78 13.15 -12.84 14.01
C LEU A 78 14.10 -11.70 14.38
N ILE A 79 13.56 -10.58 14.88
CA ILE A 79 14.34 -9.40 15.28
C ILE A 79 15.23 -9.72 16.48
N GLN A 80 14.69 -10.38 17.51
CA GLN A 80 15.44 -10.74 18.71
C GLN A 80 16.64 -11.63 18.37
N LEU A 81 16.42 -12.73 17.62
CA LEU A 81 17.53 -13.60 17.20
C LEU A 81 18.55 -12.85 16.33
N ARG A 82 18.07 -11.93 15.48
CA ARG A 82 18.94 -11.10 14.67
C ARG A 82 19.80 -10.17 15.52
N GLN A 83 19.24 -9.53 16.55
CA GLN A 83 19.97 -8.70 17.51
C GLN A 83 21.01 -9.51 18.29
N SER A 84 20.72 -10.78 18.62
CA SER A 84 21.69 -11.75 19.15
C SER A 84 22.70 -12.25 18.08
N ARG A 85 22.94 -11.48 17.03
CA ARG A 85 23.87 -11.70 15.91
C ARG A 85 23.73 -13.04 15.18
N HIS A 86 22.57 -13.70 15.24
CA HIS A 86 22.35 -14.90 14.45
C HIS A 86 22.33 -14.58 12.95
N THR A 87 22.91 -15.48 12.15
CA THR A 87 22.82 -15.44 10.69
C THR A 87 21.41 -15.79 10.23
N TYR A 88 21.01 -15.36 9.04
CA TYR A 88 19.68 -15.69 8.50
C TYR A 88 19.40 -17.19 8.44
N ARG A 89 20.44 -18.01 8.20
CA ARG A 89 20.32 -19.47 8.17
C ARG A 89 20.07 -20.04 9.56
N GLN A 90 20.77 -19.55 10.59
CA GLN A 90 20.52 -19.96 11.97
C GLN A 90 19.11 -19.58 12.43
N ILE A 91 18.66 -18.37 12.09
CA ILE A 91 17.31 -17.90 12.42
C ILE A 91 16.25 -18.77 11.72
N ALA A 92 16.44 -19.03 10.43
CA ALA A 92 15.53 -19.86 9.64
C ALA A 92 15.38 -21.28 10.23
N LEU A 93 16.50 -21.88 10.63
CA LEU A 93 16.51 -23.19 11.28
C LEU A 93 15.83 -23.16 12.66
N ALA A 94 16.09 -22.14 13.47
CA ALA A 94 15.53 -22.02 14.81
C ALA A 94 14.01 -21.84 14.81
N LEU A 95 13.46 -21.07 13.86
CA LEU A 95 12.04 -20.74 13.81
C LEU A 95 11.23 -21.57 12.78
N GLY A 96 11.87 -22.47 12.04
CA GLY A 96 11.20 -23.30 11.03
C GLY A 96 10.64 -22.51 9.84
N VAL A 97 11.27 -21.39 9.47
CA VAL A 97 10.82 -20.51 8.37
C VAL A 97 11.83 -20.46 7.24
N ALA A 98 11.37 -20.21 6.01
CA ALA A 98 12.27 -20.06 4.86
C ALA A 98 13.24 -18.87 5.04
N VAL A 99 14.50 -19.04 4.65
CA VAL A 99 15.54 -17.98 4.69
C VAL A 99 15.10 -16.71 3.95
N SER A 100 14.36 -16.86 2.85
CA SER A 100 13.80 -15.73 2.10
C SER A 100 12.79 -14.91 2.91
N THR A 101 12.02 -15.55 3.79
CA THR A 101 11.09 -14.88 4.71
C THR A 101 11.86 -14.10 5.78
N VAL A 102 12.90 -14.72 6.37
CA VAL A 102 13.80 -14.04 7.32
C VAL A 102 14.40 -12.78 6.69
N ALA A 103 15.04 -12.92 5.52
CA ALA A 103 15.69 -11.82 4.83
C ALA A 103 14.72 -10.67 4.50
N ARG A 104 13.53 -11.00 3.98
CA ARG A 104 12.49 -10.03 3.64
C ARG A 104 12.00 -9.26 4.88
N ARG A 105 11.70 -9.97 5.98
CA ARG A 105 11.16 -9.35 7.19
C ARG A 105 12.20 -8.52 7.94
N LEU A 106 13.44 -9.01 8.05
CA LEU A 106 14.52 -8.23 8.66
C LEU A 106 14.87 -6.99 7.84
N LYS A 107 14.82 -7.06 6.50
CA LYS A 107 14.96 -5.87 5.65
C LYS A 107 13.82 -4.88 5.86
N GLN A 108 12.58 -5.34 5.96
CA GLN A 108 11.43 -4.49 6.24
C GLN A 108 11.51 -3.83 7.63
N ALA A 109 12.09 -4.52 8.61
CA ALA A 109 12.28 -4.03 9.98
C ALA A 109 13.59 -3.23 10.18
N GLY A 110 14.46 -3.13 9.17
CA GLY A 110 15.72 -2.37 9.27
C GLY A 110 16.92 -3.12 9.85
N PHE A 111 16.83 -4.43 10.12
CA PHE A 111 17.89 -5.24 10.75
C PHE A 111 18.69 -6.10 9.76
N HIS A 112 18.82 -5.62 8.52
CA HIS A 112 19.39 -6.42 7.44
C HIS A 112 20.92 -6.51 7.47
N ARG A 113 21.62 -5.48 7.96
CA ARG A 113 23.08 -5.50 8.04
C ARG A 113 23.51 -5.77 9.47
N LEU A 114 24.54 -6.60 9.64
CA LEU A 114 25.14 -6.85 10.97
C LEU A 114 25.80 -5.58 11.55
N ALA A 115 26.21 -4.65 10.68
CA ALA A 115 26.78 -3.37 11.06
C ALA A 115 25.72 -2.39 11.64
N GLU A 116 24.43 -2.65 11.42
CA GLU A 116 23.32 -1.82 11.94
C GLU A 116 22.84 -2.32 13.32
N LEU A 117 23.46 -3.36 13.89
CA LEU A 117 23.09 -3.93 15.18
C LEU A 117 23.94 -3.32 16.29
N GLU A 118 23.33 -2.43 17.08
CA GLU A 118 23.86 -1.89 18.35
C GLU A 118 23.56 -2.85 19.52
N PRO A 119 24.45 -2.99 20.53
CA PRO A 119 25.85 -2.56 20.55
C PRO A 119 26.79 -3.60 19.90
N ALA A 120 28.02 -3.18 19.61
CA ALA A 120 29.11 -4.07 19.25
C ALA A 120 29.42 -5.05 20.41
N PRO A 121 29.86 -6.29 20.11
CA PRO A 121 30.32 -7.23 21.13
C PRO A 121 31.56 -6.73 21.87
#